data_AF-A0A8S3B3R6-F1
#
_entry.id   AF-A0A8S3B3R6-F1
#
_cell.length_a   1.000
_cell.length_b   1.000
_cell.length_c   1.000
_cell.angle_alpha   90.00
_cell.angle_beta   90.00
_cell.angle_gamma   90.00
#
_symmetry.space_group_name_H-M   'P 1'
#
loop_
_entity.id
_entity.type
_entity.pdbx_description
1 polymer ?
#
loop_
_entity_poly.entity_id
_entity_poly.type
_entity_poly.pdbx_seq_one_letter_code
_entity_poly.pdbx_strand_id
1 'polypeptide(L)'
;MESDRTVALKELLDVSGKDQVGNYSFFVMPGIRLKIAKFIRLLRSLLPSTNSSSQSTIKTSTISSDLLQQYPFLNDLIYCLESNLLNDLTLDIISNMISNLVHSKNLFRYKQSVKDFAACLYILGGRTVVEFIRLNIPGFIPSLPSLRPMLQSSKYHFIEGVFQYDHLADFIKPFNCKYAFCGEDSTSVVPKVSYDTLSDCFVGFTLPLKHGFPCPRYFSTNSFGELENWYNEVDVSFNINVHIIQGLFSIGQTSPPPFLLGAYGTNSKYTALDVLKRWINIFDLCMAQNLRILGFSTDCDTRYMKAMRDSMGFFSKFETGFENHPDHFEISMLQNTSWFFLKPHQLFVCLQDGVHLCTKLRNRLLAANVVLLMGEQYASVSYLIELIENCSKIDHGLVISDVYPKDKQNFASCVKISSNGVLNVLKKIQNSEATQVYLQ
;
A
#
# COMPACT_ATOMS: atom_id res chain seq x y z
N MET A 1 24.30 26.93 -15.73
CA MET A 1 23.13 26.13 -15.30
C MET A 1 23.45 24.66 -15.04
N GLU A 2 24.24 23.96 -15.86
CA GLU A 2 24.72 22.61 -15.51
C GLU A 2 25.91 22.61 -14.52
N SER A 3 26.80 23.61 -14.60
CA SER A 3 27.92 23.77 -13.65
C SER A 3 27.45 24.03 -12.21
N ASP A 4 26.40 24.84 -12.02
CA ASP A 4 25.87 25.18 -10.70
C ASP A 4 25.13 24.01 -10.03
N ARG A 5 24.56 23.09 -10.81
CA ARG A 5 23.96 21.85 -10.29
C ARG A 5 25.01 20.86 -9.82
N THR A 6 26.17 20.79 -10.47
CA THR A 6 27.28 19.93 -10.03
C THR A 6 27.96 20.46 -8.77
N VAL A 7 28.02 21.79 -8.60
CA VAL A 7 28.52 22.43 -7.37
C VAL A 7 27.53 22.24 -6.21
N ALA A 8 26.23 22.41 -6.43
CA ALA A 8 25.20 22.16 -5.41
C ALA A 8 25.11 20.67 -5.00
N LEU A 9 25.36 19.73 -5.93
CA LEU A 9 25.47 18.29 -5.61
C LEU A 9 26.77 17.94 -4.88
N LYS A 10 27.87 18.66 -5.15
CA LYS A 10 29.12 18.52 -4.39
C LYS A 10 28.98 19.05 -2.96
N GLU A 11 28.28 20.16 -2.74
CA GLU A 11 28.00 20.70 -1.39
C GLU A 11 26.97 19.86 -0.61
N LEU A 12 26.07 19.12 -1.28
CA LEU A 12 25.15 18.15 -0.66
C LEU A 12 25.81 16.79 -0.35
N LEU A 13 26.93 16.48 -1.01
CA LEU A 13 27.71 15.25 -0.82
C LEU A 13 28.96 15.47 0.02
N ASP A 14 29.28 16.72 0.38
CA ASP A 14 30.38 17.01 1.28
C ASP A 14 30.02 16.55 2.69
N VAL A 15 30.94 15.81 3.30
CA VAL A 15 30.70 15.05 4.52
C VAL A 15 30.37 16.02 5.65
N SER A 16 29.09 16.03 6.00
CA SER A 16 28.49 16.71 7.13
C SER A 16 29.18 16.38 8.46
N GLY A 17 29.46 17.42 9.24
CA GLY A 17 30.20 17.38 10.49
C GLY A 17 29.64 16.40 11.54
N LYS A 18 30.53 16.00 12.46
CA LYS A 18 30.19 15.17 13.62
C LYS A 18 29.30 15.96 14.59
N ASP A 19 28.10 15.47 14.84
CA ASP A 19 27.22 15.96 15.91
C ASP A 19 27.43 15.09 17.16
N GLN A 20 27.54 15.71 18.35
CA GLN A 20 27.67 14.99 19.61
C GLN A 20 26.31 14.73 20.26
N VAL A 21 26.11 13.50 20.73
CA VAL A 21 24.94 13.11 21.52
C VAL A 21 25.42 12.32 22.73
N GLY A 22 25.48 12.99 23.89
CA GLY A 22 26.11 12.39 25.09
C GLY A 22 27.61 12.20 24.87
N ASN A 23 28.15 11.03 25.22
CA ASN A 23 29.57 10.69 25.03
C ASN A 23 29.91 10.20 23.61
N TYR A 24 28.94 10.15 22.70
CA TYR A 24 29.10 9.55 21.37
C TYR A 24 29.00 10.61 20.27
N SER A 25 29.88 10.51 19.27
CA SER A 25 29.87 11.35 18.07
C SER A 25 29.22 10.62 16.89
N PHE A 26 28.24 11.25 16.25
CA PHE A 26 27.51 10.70 15.11
C PHE A 26 27.74 11.53 13.85
N PHE A 27 27.77 10.88 12.69
CA PHE A 27 27.73 11.52 11.39
C PHE A 27 26.28 11.71 10.96
N VAL A 28 25.87 12.95 10.72
CA VAL A 28 24.48 13.29 10.39
C VAL A 28 24.45 14.04 9.06
N MET A 29 23.89 13.42 8.00
CA MET A 29 23.69 14.12 6.73
C MET A 29 22.82 15.38 6.93
N PRO A 30 23.07 16.48 6.19
CA PRO A 30 22.44 17.78 6.45
C PRO A 30 20.91 17.75 6.48
N GLY A 31 20.28 16.88 5.68
CA GLY A 31 18.81 16.73 5.60
C GLY A 31 18.13 15.99 6.76
N ILE A 32 18.88 15.42 7.73
CA ILE A 32 18.35 14.51 8.76
C ILE A 32 18.24 15.17 10.15
N ARG A 33 18.93 16.29 10.38
CA ARG A 33 19.11 16.93 11.71
C ARG A 33 17.81 17.19 12.49
N LEU A 34 16.71 17.55 11.83
CA LEU A 34 15.46 17.95 12.50
C LEU A 34 14.61 16.79 13.06
N LYS A 35 14.70 15.58 12.48
CA LYS A 35 13.88 14.42 12.92
C LYS A 35 14.61 13.50 13.91
N ILE A 36 15.94 13.46 13.86
CA ILE A 36 16.77 12.65 14.75
C ILE A 36 16.70 13.10 16.21
N ALA A 37 16.63 14.40 16.48
CA ALA A 37 16.55 14.91 17.85
C ALA A 37 15.33 14.37 18.62
N LYS A 38 14.19 14.19 17.95
CA LYS A 38 12.99 13.57 18.53
C LYS A 38 13.15 12.07 18.75
N PHE A 39 13.74 11.36 17.78
CA PHE A 39 14.00 9.92 17.87
C PHE A 39 14.97 9.56 19.01
N ILE A 40 16.07 10.33 19.14
CA ILE A 40 17.05 10.17 20.22
C ILE A 40 16.43 10.46 21.59
N ARG A 41 15.54 11.46 21.68
CA ARG A 41 14.82 11.77 22.92
C ARG A 41 13.86 10.65 23.33
N LEU A 42 13.28 9.95 22.34
CA LEU A 42 12.43 8.77 22.54
C LEU A 42 13.24 7.54 23.00
N LEU A 43 14.41 7.30 22.40
CA LEU A 43 15.32 6.22 22.83
C LEU A 43 15.82 6.43 24.26
N ARG A 44 16.10 7.68 24.66
CA ARG A 44 16.48 8.03 26.04
C ARG A 44 15.37 7.79 27.06
N SER A 45 14.10 7.88 26.68
CA SER A 45 12.97 7.58 27.58
C SER A 45 12.70 6.08 27.75
N LEU A 46 13.29 5.23 26.90
CA LEU A 46 13.05 3.78 26.89
C LEU A 46 14.17 2.95 27.55
N LEU A 47 15.29 3.58 27.94
CA LEU A 47 16.40 2.91 28.63
C LEU A 47 16.24 3.02 30.16
N PRO A 48 16.07 1.91 30.90
CA PRO A 48 16.17 1.92 32.35
C PRO A 48 17.63 2.15 32.76
N SER A 49 17.85 2.98 33.77
CA SER A 49 19.16 3.16 34.39
C SER A 49 19.52 1.92 35.22
N THR A 50 20.36 1.03 34.70
CA THR A 50 20.86 -0.14 35.44
C THR A 50 22.35 -0.06 35.71
N ASN A 51 22.69 -0.18 37.00
CA ASN A 51 24.04 -0.35 37.53
C ASN A 51 24.39 -1.84 37.67
N SER A 52 25.67 -2.13 37.37
CA SER A 52 26.57 -3.18 37.88
C SER A 52 26.30 -4.69 37.66
N SER A 53 27.35 -5.29 37.07
CA SER A 53 28.09 -6.52 37.45
C SER A 53 27.48 -7.92 37.27
N SER A 54 28.07 -8.69 36.35
CA SER A 54 28.73 -9.98 36.64
C SER A 54 29.42 -10.48 35.36
N GLN A 55 30.68 -10.92 35.51
CA GLN A 55 31.53 -11.44 34.43
C GLN A 55 31.38 -12.96 34.34
N SER A 56 31.12 -13.47 33.13
CA SER A 56 31.43 -14.84 32.77
C SER A 56 31.94 -14.87 31.32
N THR A 57 33.07 -15.54 31.13
CA THR A 57 33.96 -15.34 29.99
C THR A 57 33.65 -16.35 28.89
N ILE A 58 33.18 -15.88 27.74
CA ILE A 58 33.30 -16.59 26.46
C ILE A 58 34.43 -15.91 25.66
N LYS A 59 35.30 -16.71 25.04
CA LYS A 59 36.58 -16.24 24.48
C LYS A 59 36.40 -15.22 23.35
N THR A 60 36.54 -13.95 23.68
CA THR A 60 36.73 -12.76 22.82
C THR A 60 38.18 -12.61 22.31
N SER A 61 38.88 -13.72 22.06
CA SER A 61 40.32 -13.71 21.73
C SER A 61 40.69 -13.16 20.33
N THR A 62 39.74 -12.54 19.62
CA THR A 62 39.90 -12.19 18.18
C THR A 62 39.66 -10.72 17.86
N ILE A 63 39.26 -9.88 18.82
CA ILE A 63 39.00 -8.44 18.59
C ILE A 63 40.17 -7.64 19.18
N SER A 64 40.91 -6.90 18.34
CA SER A 64 42.03 -6.07 18.78
C SER A 64 41.57 -4.98 19.77
N SER A 65 42.40 -4.68 20.78
CA SER A 65 42.20 -3.56 21.70
C SER A 65 42.01 -2.23 20.96
N ASP A 66 42.66 -2.07 19.81
CA ASP A 66 42.57 -0.87 18.96
C ASP A 66 41.16 -0.70 18.38
N LEU A 67 40.50 -1.82 18.08
CA LEU A 67 39.15 -1.84 17.51
C LEU A 67 38.09 -1.47 18.57
N LEU A 68 38.28 -1.94 19.80
CA LEU A 68 37.44 -1.59 20.96
C LEU A 68 37.60 -0.12 21.34
N GLN A 69 38.81 0.43 21.21
CA GLN A 69 39.06 1.87 21.40
C GLN A 69 38.44 2.71 20.28
N GLN A 70 38.45 2.21 19.03
CA GLN A 70 37.85 2.89 17.88
C GLN A 70 36.32 2.90 17.94
N TYR A 71 35.70 1.84 18.47
CA TYR A 71 34.24 1.68 18.54
C TYR A 71 33.78 1.26 19.94
N PRO A 72 33.62 2.21 20.89
CA PRO A 72 33.33 1.90 22.29
C PRO A 72 32.01 1.14 22.52
N PHE A 73 31.03 1.32 21.63
CA PHE A 73 29.74 0.63 21.67
C PHE A 73 29.87 -0.90 21.48
N LEU A 74 31.01 -1.39 20.97
CA LEU A 74 31.27 -2.82 20.85
C LEU A 74 31.34 -3.52 22.21
N ASN A 75 31.79 -2.83 23.28
CA ASN A 75 31.81 -3.40 24.62
C ASN A 75 30.39 -3.73 25.10
N ASP A 76 29.44 -2.83 24.85
CA ASP A 76 28.03 -3.04 25.21
C ASP A 76 27.42 -4.18 24.38
N LEU A 77 27.75 -4.26 23.08
CA LEU A 77 27.26 -5.33 22.20
C LEU A 77 27.85 -6.70 22.54
N ILE A 78 29.13 -6.76 22.89
CA ILE A 78 29.79 -7.99 23.36
C ILE A 78 29.14 -8.46 24.66
N TYR A 79 28.88 -7.55 25.60
CA TYR A 79 28.15 -7.87 26.83
C TYR A 79 26.73 -8.41 26.54
N CYS A 80 26.02 -7.82 25.57
CA CYS A 80 24.71 -8.32 25.13
C CYS A 80 24.79 -9.72 24.49
N LEU A 81 25.86 -10.04 23.76
CA LEU A 81 26.08 -11.38 23.21
C LEU A 81 26.36 -12.41 24.31
N GLU A 82 27.16 -12.04 25.32
CA GLU A 82 27.53 -12.92 26.42
C GLU A 82 26.38 -13.20 27.40
N SER A 83 25.42 -12.27 27.50
CA SER A 83 24.28 -12.38 28.41
C SER A 83 23.12 -13.25 27.90
N ASN A 84 23.18 -13.78 26.66
CA ASN A 84 22.16 -14.66 26.07
C ASN A 84 20.72 -14.06 26.05
N LEU A 85 20.60 -12.74 26.12
CA LEU A 85 19.32 -12.01 26.19
C LEU A 85 18.72 -11.68 24.81
N LEU A 86 19.37 -12.12 23.72
CA LEU A 86 19.05 -11.71 22.36
C LEU A 86 18.39 -12.85 21.58
N ASN A 87 17.47 -12.50 20.68
CA ASN A 87 16.91 -13.47 19.73
C ASN A 87 17.93 -13.84 18.63
N ASP A 88 17.70 -14.98 17.98
CA ASP A 88 18.61 -15.55 16.99
C ASP A 88 18.98 -14.57 15.87
N LEU A 89 18.02 -13.78 15.37
CA LEU A 89 18.27 -12.78 14.33
C LEU A 89 19.22 -11.68 14.81
N THR A 90 19.03 -11.18 16.03
CA THR A 90 19.87 -10.11 16.60
C THR A 90 21.28 -10.62 16.86
N LEU A 91 21.42 -11.85 17.36
CA LEU A 91 22.71 -12.52 17.50
C LEU A 91 23.43 -12.65 16.15
N ASP A 92 22.70 -13.02 15.11
CA ASP A 92 23.25 -13.20 13.76
C ASP A 92 23.74 -11.88 13.16
N ILE A 93 22.97 -10.80 13.35
CA ILE A 93 23.32 -9.46 12.87
C ILE A 93 24.57 -8.93 13.60
N ILE A 94 24.59 -9.01 14.93
CA ILE A 94 25.72 -8.51 15.73
C ILE A 94 26.99 -9.33 15.42
N SER A 95 26.87 -10.66 15.33
CA SER A 95 27.99 -11.53 14.99
C SER A 95 28.56 -11.23 13.59
N ASN A 96 27.69 -10.98 12.60
CA ASN A 96 28.14 -10.60 11.27
C ASN A 96 28.83 -9.23 11.26
N MET A 97 28.31 -8.26 12.01
CA MET A 97 28.93 -6.95 12.17
C MET A 97 30.33 -7.05 12.77
N ILE A 98 30.48 -7.78 13.89
CA ILE A 98 31.79 -7.98 14.54
C ILE A 98 32.77 -8.65 13.58
N SER A 99 32.34 -9.70 12.87
CA SER A 99 33.18 -10.37 11.87
C SER A 99 33.63 -9.41 10.76
N ASN A 100 32.75 -8.52 10.30
CA ASN A 100 33.10 -7.53 9.28
C ASN A 100 34.13 -6.52 9.80
N LEU A 101 34.01 -6.07 11.04
CA LEU A 101 34.92 -5.05 11.60
C LEU A 101 36.36 -5.54 11.76
N VAL A 102 36.62 -6.85 11.79
CA VAL A 102 37.97 -7.43 11.76
C VAL A 102 38.62 -7.29 10.38
N HIS A 103 37.83 -7.06 9.33
CA HIS A 103 38.29 -6.92 7.95
C HIS A 103 38.28 -5.47 7.47
N SER A 104 38.99 -5.19 6.38
CA SER A 104 38.89 -3.89 5.71
C SER A 104 37.48 -3.68 5.13
N LYS A 105 37.04 -2.42 5.02
CA LYS A 105 35.68 -2.08 4.52
C LYS A 105 35.33 -2.70 3.16
N ASN A 106 36.34 -2.94 2.31
CA ASN A 106 36.16 -3.53 0.98
C ASN A 106 35.92 -5.05 1.02
N LEU A 107 36.15 -5.68 2.18
CA LEU A 107 36.03 -7.12 2.39
C LEU A 107 34.81 -7.51 3.24
N PHE A 108 33.93 -6.56 3.56
CA PHE A 108 32.71 -6.86 4.32
C PHE A 108 31.85 -7.89 3.59
N ARG A 109 31.45 -8.94 4.31
CA ARG A 109 30.60 -10.03 3.83
C ARG A 109 29.37 -10.11 4.72
N TYR A 110 28.20 -9.99 4.09
CA TYR A 110 26.93 -10.00 4.80
C TYR A 110 26.21 -11.33 4.62
N LYS A 111 25.80 -11.93 5.74
CA LYS A 111 24.88 -13.08 5.76
C LYS A 111 23.53 -12.70 5.14
N GLN A 112 22.76 -13.70 4.69
CA GLN A 112 21.45 -13.46 4.07
C GLN A 112 20.47 -12.79 5.05
N SER A 113 20.43 -13.22 6.32
CA SER A 113 19.60 -12.62 7.36
C SER A 113 19.83 -11.11 7.54
N VAL A 114 21.09 -10.67 7.48
CA VAL A 114 21.46 -9.25 7.56
C VAL A 114 21.02 -8.48 6.32
N LYS A 115 21.13 -9.10 5.15
CA LYS A 115 20.70 -8.50 3.90
C LYS A 115 19.18 -8.36 3.82
N ASP A 116 18.44 -9.37 4.28
CA ASP A 116 16.97 -9.35 4.37
C ASP A 116 16.51 -8.27 5.35
N PHE A 117 17.17 -8.18 6.52
CA PHE A 117 16.95 -7.11 7.47
C PHE A 117 17.20 -5.73 6.85
N ALA A 118 18.30 -5.55 6.12
CA ALA A 118 18.62 -4.30 5.45
C ALA A 118 17.61 -3.95 4.34
N ALA A 119 17.08 -4.94 3.62
CA ALA A 119 16.01 -4.75 2.65
C ALA A 119 14.71 -4.28 3.32
N CYS A 120 14.29 -4.94 4.41
CA CYS A 120 13.14 -4.51 5.20
C CYS A 120 13.31 -3.08 5.75
N LEU A 121 14.49 -2.76 6.27
CA LEU A 121 14.82 -1.42 6.76
C LEU A 121 14.79 -0.38 5.64
N TYR A 122 15.23 -0.73 4.43
CA TYR A 122 15.13 0.15 3.26
C TYR A 122 13.69 0.39 2.84
N ILE A 123 12.86 -0.66 2.82
CA ILE A 123 11.45 -0.58 2.42
C ILE A 123 10.64 0.25 3.44
N LEU A 124 10.82 -0.01 4.74
CA LEU A 124 10.03 0.61 5.80
C LEU A 124 10.59 1.97 6.25
N GLY A 125 11.92 2.08 6.37
CA GLY A 125 12.60 3.27 6.86
C GLY A 125 13.11 4.19 5.77
N GLY A 126 13.17 3.72 4.52
CA GLY A 126 13.66 4.48 3.37
C GLY A 126 15.18 4.59 3.30
N ARG A 127 15.65 5.15 2.19
CA ARG A 127 17.07 5.35 1.87
C ARG A 127 17.84 6.06 2.98
N THR A 128 17.25 7.09 3.55
CA THR A 128 17.90 7.97 4.54
C THR A 128 18.23 7.23 5.83
N VAL A 129 17.36 6.34 6.29
CA VAL A 129 17.57 5.54 7.51
C VAL A 129 18.71 4.54 7.30
N VAL A 130 18.71 3.85 6.15
CA VAL A 130 19.77 2.89 5.79
C VAL A 130 21.12 3.58 5.69
N GLU A 131 21.21 4.74 5.02
CA GLU A 131 22.46 5.50 4.93
C GLU A 131 22.93 6.01 6.30
N PHE A 132 22.02 6.52 7.12
CA PHE A 132 22.34 6.96 8.47
C PHE A 132 22.93 5.82 9.31
N ILE A 133 22.29 4.66 9.32
CA ILE A 133 22.78 3.49 10.08
C ILE A 133 24.13 3.03 9.54
N ARG A 134 24.29 2.95 8.22
CA ARG A 134 25.55 2.53 7.58
C ARG A 134 26.73 3.45 7.93
N LEU A 135 26.49 4.77 8.00
CA LEU A 135 27.53 5.75 8.32
C LEU A 135 27.94 5.72 9.79
N ASN A 136 27.01 5.38 10.68
CA ASN A 136 27.23 5.44 12.13
C ASN A 136 27.58 4.09 12.75
N ILE A 137 27.25 2.97 12.09
CA ILE A 137 27.54 1.61 12.55
C ILE A 137 28.24 0.84 11.42
N PRO A 138 29.57 0.97 11.28
CA PRO A 138 30.30 0.30 10.22
C PRO A 138 30.15 -1.23 10.28
N GLY A 139 30.02 -1.87 9.12
CA GLY A 139 29.92 -3.33 9.03
C GLY A 139 28.55 -3.91 9.42
N PHE A 140 27.59 -3.08 9.86
CA PHE A 140 26.27 -3.53 10.33
C PHE A 140 25.32 -3.93 9.21
N ILE A 141 25.22 -3.13 8.15
CA ILE A 141 24.36 -3.39 6.98
C ILE A 141 25.09 -3.11 5.67
N PRO A 142 24.70 -3.79 4.57
CA PRO A 142 25.29 -3.59 3.25
C PRO A 142 25.08 -2.17 2.71
N SER A 143 25.93 -1.79 1.76
CA SER A 143 25.81 -0.53 1.02
C SER A 143 24.58 -0.52 0.10
N LEU A 144 24.04 0.65 -0.25
CA LEU A 144 22.95 0.75 -1.22
C LEU A 144 23.29 0.11 -2.59
N PRO A 145 24.50 0.28 -3.17
CA PRO A 145 24.87 -0.44 -4.38
C PRO A 145 24.84 -1.97 -4.22
N SER A 146 25.13 -2.49 -3.03
CA SER A 146 25.05 -3.93 -2.74
C SER A 146 23.60 -4.40 -2.51
N LEU A 147 22.74 -3.53 -1.97
CA LEU A 147 21.34 -3.83 -1.67
C LEU A 147 20.45 -3.77 -2.93
N ARG A 148 20.73 -2.86 -3.87
CA ARG A 148 19.91 -2.67 -5.07
C ARG A 148 19.77 -3.93 -5.93
N PRO A 149 20.85 -4.64 -6.31
CA PRO A 149 20.73 -5.88 -7.06
C PRO A 149 19.89 -6.91 -6.32
N MET A 150 19.96 -6.95 -4.98
CA MET A 150 19.15 -7.88 -4.17
C MET A 150 17.67 -7.55 -4.20
N LEU A 151 17.31 -6.26 -4.14
CA LEU A 151 15.91 -5.83 -4.27
C LEU A 151 15.39 -6.14 -5.68
N GLN A 152 16.24 -5.95 -6.70
CA GLN A 152 15.92 -6.23 -8.11
C GLN A 152 15.84 -7.73 -8.42
N SER A 153 16.66 -8.56 -7.79
CA SER A 153 16.69 -10.02 -7.96
C SER A 153 15.67 -10.75 -7.08
N SER A 154 14.74 -10.04 -6.44
CA SER A 154 13.73 -10.67 -5.61
C SER A 154 12.81 -11.54 -6.47
N LYS A 155 12.43 -12.72 -5.97
CA LYS A 155 11.50 -13.64 -6.67
C LYS A 155 10.19 -12.95 -7.03
N TYR A 156 9.82 -11.91 -6.30
CA TYR A 156 8.59 -11.13 -6.47
C TYR A 156 8.79 -9.86 -7.32
N HIS A 157 9.74 -9.88 -8.26
CA HIS A 157 9.90 -8.77 -9.19
C HIS A 157 8.61 -8.59 -10.02
N PHE A 158 8.08 -7.37 -9.96
CA PHE A 158 6.85 -7.02 -10.63
C PHE A 158 7.11 -6.63 -12.08
N ILE A 159 6.41 -7.27 -13.02
CA ILE A 159 6.49 -6.97 -14.46
C ILE A 159 5.14 -6.42 -14.92
N GLU A 160 5.15 -5.30 -15.65
CA GLU A 160 3.95 -4.67 -16.18
C GLU A 160 3.11 -5.66 -17.00
N GLY A 161 1.81 -5.74 -16.69
CA GLY A 161 0.86 -6.59 -17.40
C GLY A 161 0.97 -8.09 -17.12
N VAL A 162 1.92 -8.53 -16.29
CA VAL A 162 2.01 -9.94 -15.88
C VAL A 162 1.27 -10.16 -14.57
N PHE A 163 0.33 -11.11 -14.57
CA PHE A 163 -0.45 -11.50 -13.41
C PHE A 163 0.19 -12.71 -12.73
N GLN A 164 0.50 -12.60 -11.43
CA GLN A 164 1.38 -13.52 -10.70
C GLN A 164 0.61 -14.64 -9.97
N TYR A 165 -0.12 -15.48 -10.72
CA TYR A 165 -0.96 -16.54 -10.14
C TYR A 165 -0.16 -17.61 -9.37
N ASP A 166 1.00 -18.01 -9.87
CA ASP A 166 1.83 -19.02 -9.19
C ASP A 166 2.39 -18.48 -7.86
N HIS A 167 2.80 -17.20 -7.84
CA HIS A 167 3.24 -16.55 -6.62
C HIS A 167 2.10 -16.33 -5.63
N LEU A 168 0.89 -16.05 -6.13
CA LEU A 168 -0.30 -15.98 -5.29
C LEU A 168 -0.57 -17.33 -4.62
N ALA A 169 -0.47 -18.44 -5.36
CA ALA A 169 -0.67 -19.78 -4.83
C ALA A 169 0.36 -20.13 -3.73
N ASP A 170 1.64 -19.83 -3.96
CA ASP A 170 2.71 -19.96 -2.97
C ASP A 170 2.43 -19.10 -1.72
N PHE A 171 1.94 -17.87 -1.91
CA PHE A 171 1.70 -16.89 -0.85
C PHE A 171 0.51 -17.24 0.04
N ILE A 172 -0.60 -17.75 -0.51
CA ILE A 172 -1.82 -18.08 0.26
C ILE A 172 -1.73 -19.41 0.99
N LYS A 173 -0.86 -20.33 0.53
CA LYS A 173 -0.74 -21.70 1.05
C LYS A 173 -0.49 -21.76 2.57
N PRO A 174 0.39 -20.93 3.18
CA PRO A 174 0.59 -20.92 4.63
C PRO A 174 -0.64 -20.51 5.43
N PHE A 175 -1.56 -19.75 4.82
CA PHE A 175 -2.79 -19.28 5.45
C PHE A 175 -3.95 -20.26 5.29
N ASN A 176 -3.78 -21.34 4.50
CA ASN A 176 -4.84 -22.29 4.14
C ASN A 176 -6.12 -21.58 3.64
N CYS A 177 -5.92 -20.48 2.90
CA CYS A 177 -7.01 -19.64 2.40
C CYS A 177 -7.57 -20.23 1.11
N LYS A 178 -8.89 -20.48 1.08
CA LYS A 178 -9.60 -21.05 -0.08
C LYS A 178 -10.50 -20.05 -0.80
N TYR A 179 -10.76 -18.91 -0.18
CA TYR A 179 -11.69 -17.90 -0.68
C TYR A 179 -11.05 -16.52 -0.65
N ALA A 180 -11.27 -15.71 -1.67
CA ALA A 180 -10.75 -14.34 -1.71
C ALA A 180 -11.70 -13.37 -2.41
N PHE A 181 -11.46 -12.07 -2.21
CA PHE A 181 -12.01 -11.00 -3.03
C PHE A 181 -10.91 -10.37 -3.88
N CYS A 182 -11.27 -9.92 -5.08
CA CYS A 182 -10.37 -9.16 -5.95
C CYS A 182 -10.79 -7.69 -5.96
N GLY A 183 -9.91 -6.81 -5.51
CA GLY A 183 -10.02 -5.36 -5.70
C GLY A 183 -9.41 -4.95 -7.04
N GLU A 184 -10.11 -4.12 -7.81
CA GLU A 184 -9.60 -3.50 -9.02
C GLU A 184 -9.82 -1.98 -8.96
N ASP A 185 -8.74 -1.21 -9.08
CA ASP A 185 -8.80 0.24 -9.12
C ASP A 185 -7.65 0.84 -9.94
N SER A 186 -7.84 2.06 -10.44
CA SER A 186 -6.85 2.78 -11.23
C SER A 186 -6.38 4.03 -10.49
N THR A 187 -5.05 4.20 -10.42
CA THR A 187 -4.44 5.40 -9.84
C THR A 187 -3.69 6.19 -10.89
N SER A 188 -3.75 7.52 -10.82
CA SER A 188 -3.04 8.39 -11.75
C SER A 188 -1.54 8.39 -11.50
N VAL A 189 -0.78 8.43 -12.59
CA VAL A 189 0.68 8.47 -12.58
C VAL A 189 1.20 9.59 -13.46
N VAL A 190 2.45 9.99 -13.23
CA VAL A 190 3.14 10.92 -14.12
C VAL A 190 3.41 10.19 -15.44
N PRO A 191 2.83 10.63 -16.57
CA PRO A 191 3.03 9.97 -17.84
C PRO A 191 4.51 10.01 -18.23
N LYS A 192 5.13 8.85 -18.34
CA LYS A 192 6.53 8.72 -18.69
C LYS A 192 6.79 7.36 -19.31
N VAL A 193 7.47 7.36 -20.44
CA VAL A 193 8.03 6.15 -21.04
C VAL A 193 9.47 5.97 -20.57
N SER A 194 9.82 4.75 -20.18
CA SER A 194 11.18 4.38 -19.79
C SER A 194 11.50 2.97 -20.25
N TYR A 195 12.75 2.77 -20.66
CA TYR A 195 13.26 1.45 -20.96
C TYR A 195 13.53 0.68 -19.66
N ASP A 196 12.95 -0.51 -19.53
CA ASP A 196 13.24 -1.44 -18.45
C ASP A 196 14.25 -2.49 -18.91
N THR A 197 15.43 -2.45 -18.30
CA THR A 197 16.54 -3.36 -18.62
C THR A 197 16.26 -4.81 -18.24
N LEU A 198 15.35 -5.07 -17.30
CA LEU A 198 15.08 -6.43 -16.82
C LEU A 198 14.11 -7.18 -17.73
N SER A 199 13.08 -6.51 -18.22
CA SER A 199 12.11 -7.09 -19.15
C SER A 199 12.44 -6.85 -20.63
N ASP A 200 13.49 -6.06 -20.94
CA ASP A 200 13.93 -5.73 -22.29
C ASP A 200 12.79 -5.11 -23.13
N CYS A 201 12.09 -4.15 -22.50
CA CYS A 201 10.95 -3.48 -23.12
C CYS A 201 10.81 -2.02 -22.66
N PHE A 202 10.02 -1.26 -23.42
CA PHE A 202 9.61 0.09 -23.04
C PHE A 202 8.32 0.05 -22.20
N VAL A 203 8.40 0.56 -20.98
CA VAL A 203 7.30 0.65 -20.01
C VAL A 203 6.75 2.08 -20.02
N GLY A 204 5.42 2.22 -19.93
CA GLY A 204 4.74 3.52 -19.81
C GLY A 204 3.86 3.89 -20.99
N PHE A 205 3.91 3.15 -22.10
CA PHE A 205 2.86 3.17 -23.11
C PHE A 205 1.61 2.45 -22.61
N THR A 206 0.45 2.72 -23.21
CA THR A 206 -0.78 1.98 -22.91
C THR A 206 -0.69 0.58 -23.51
N LEU A 207 -0.74 -0.45 -22.66
CA LEU A 207 -0.68 -1.83 -23.14
C LEU A 207 -1.97 -2.20 -23.90
N PRO A 208 -1.87 -2.83 -25.09
CA PRO A 208 -3.03 -3.35 -25.77
C PRO A 208 -3.65 -4.49 -24.95
N LEU A 209 -4.99 -4.61 -25.03
CA LEU A 209 -5.72 -5.63 -24.30
C LEU A 209 -6.15 -6.77 -25.24
N LYS A 210 -5.95 -8.01 -24.78
CA LYS A 210 -6.48 -9.22 -25.41
C LYS A 210 -7.36 -9.95 -24.39
N HIS A 211 -8.65 -10.09 -24.69
CA HIS A 211 -9.66 -10.62 -23.76
C HIS A 211 -9.65 -9.94 -22.38
N GLY A 212 -9.45 -8.62 -22.36
CA GLY A 212 -9.38 -7.85 -21.13
C GLY A 212 -8.03 -7.88 -20.41
N PHE A 213 -7.12 -8.78 -20.78
CA PHE A 213 -5.77 -8.81 -20.20
C PHE A 213 -4.80 -7.95 -21.00
N PRO A 214 -3.89 -7.23 -20.33
CA PRO A 214 -2.78 -6.57 -21.01
C PRO A 214 -1.88 -7.60 -21.70
N CYS A 215 -1.36 -7.25 -22.88
CA CYS A 215 -0.30 -8.03 -23.54
C CYS A 215 1.05 -7.62 -22.92
N PRO A 216 1.67 -8.45 -22.06
CA PRO A 216 2.92 -8.09 -21.42
C PRO A 216 4.06 -8.01 -22.44
N ARG A 217 5.04 -7.13 -22.18
CA ARG A 217 6.23 -6.92 -23.03
C ARG A 217 5.91 -6.62 -24.50
N TYR A 218 4.74 -6.04 -24.78
CA TYR A 218 4.32 -5.70 -26.14
C TYR A 218 5.29 -4.74 -26.83
N PHE A 219 5.82 -3.76 -26.10
CA PHE A 219 6.73 -2.74 -26.61
C PHE A 219 8.21 -3.17 -26.47
N SER A 220 8.56 -4.30 -27.06
CA SER A 220 9.95 -4.77 -27.18
C SER A 220 10.39 -4.70 -28.64
N THR A 221 11.48 -3.99 -28.90
CA THR A 221 12.02 -3.85 -30.25
C THR A 221 13.51 -3.54 -30.23
N ASN A 222 14.20 -3.95 -31.29
CA ASN A 222 15.57 -3.56 -31.60
C ASN A 222 15.64 -2.47 -32.69
N SER A 223 14.50 -1.95 -33.14
CA SER A 223 14.38 -0.97 -34.23
C SER A 223 14.04 0.42 -33.69
N PHE A 224 14.88 1.41 -34.00
CA PHE A 224 14.57 2.80 -33.68
C PHE A 224 13.32 3.29 -34.39
N GLY A 225 13.09 2.88 -35.65
CA GLY A 225 11.90 3.30 -36.41
C GLY A 225 10.59 2.77 -35.81
N GLU A 226 10.61 1.57 -35.25
CA GLU A 226 9.45 1.02 -34.54
C GLU A 226 9.18 1.78 -33.24
N LEU A 227 10.24 2.09 -32.49
CA LEU A 227 10.14 2.94 -31.30
C LEU A 227 9.58 4.32 -31.64
N GLU A 228 10.07 4.96 -32.70
CA GLU A 228 9.58 6.26 -33.19
C GLU A 228 8.08 6.19 -33.56
N ASN A 229 7.66 5.13 -34.25
CA ASN A 229 6.24 4.91 -34.54
C ASN A 229 5.39 4.82 -33.27
N TRP A 230 5.84 4.10 -32.23
CA TRP A 230 5.09 4.03 -30.97
C TRP A 230 4.96 5.37 -30.27
N TYR A 231 6.02 6.20 -30.27
CA TYR A 231 5.95 7.55 -29.70
C TYR A 231 4.95 8.46 -30.43
N ASN A 232 4.70 8.20 -31.72
CA ASN A 232 3.78 8.99 -32.53
C ASN A 232 2.33 8.47 -32.48
N GLU A 233 2.13 7.16 -32.36
CA GLU A 233 0.83 6.52 -32.55
C GLU A 233 0.20 5.97 -31.26
N VAL A 234 0.99 5.70 -30.22
CA VAL A 234 0.52 5.02 -29.01
C VAL A 234 0.38 6.00 -27.85
N ASP A 235 -0.79 5.97 -27.20
CA ASP A 235 -1.04 6.77 -26.01
C ASP A 235 -0.09 6.37 -24.86
N VAL A 236 0.54 7.38 -24.24
CA VAL A 236 1.24 7.21 -22.97
C VAL A 236 0.23 6.99 -21.85
N SER A 237 0.49 5.99 -21.00
CA SER A 237 -0.33 5.68 -19.84
C SER A 237 -0.29 6.82 -18.83
N PHE A 238 -1.47 7.29 -18.42
CA PHE A 238 -1.63 8.28 -17.35
C PHE A 238 -2.26 7.71 -16.09
N ASN A 239 -2.73 6.46 -16.14
CA ASN A 239 -3.15 5.68 -14.99
C ASN A 239 -2.44 4.33 -14.96
N ILE A 240 -2.34 3.74 -13.78
CA ILE A 240 -2.01 2.32 -13.59
C ILE A 240 -3.27 1.65 -13.05
N ASN A 241 -3.75 0.61 -13.74
CA ASN A 241 -4.79 -0.26 -13.22
C ASN A 241 -4.15 -1.34 -12.35
N VAL A 242 -4.66 -1.55 -11.15
CA VAL A 242 -4.07 -2.41 -10.11
C VAL A 242 -5.09 -3.45 -9.67
N HIS A 243 -4.64 -4.70 -9.56
CA HIS A 243 -5.44 -5.83 -9.11
C HIS A 243 -4.87 -6.40 -7.81
N ILE A 244 -5.67 -6.39 -6.76
CA ILE A 244 -5.28 -6.87 -5.43
C ILE A 244 -6.19 -8.02 -5.02
N ILE A 245 -5.59 -9.12 -4.57
CA ILE A 245 -6.31 -10.26 -3.98
C ILE A 245 -6.24 -10.17 -2.46
N GLN A 246 -7.41 -10.11 -1.83
CA GLN A 246 -7.55 -10.18 -0.38
C GLN A 246 -8.14 -11.55 -0.01
N GLY A 247 -7.33 -12.41 0.58
CA GLY A 247 -7.80 -13.68 1.11
C GLY A 247 -8.77 -13.48 2.27
N LEU A 248 -9.84 -14.26 2.28
CA LEU A 248 -10.78 -14.32 3.39
C LEU A 248 -10.30 -15.34 4.42
N PHE A 249 -10.53 -15.02 5.68
CA PHE A 249 -10.11 -15.80 6.83
C PHE A 249 -11.26 -15.94 7.81
N SER A 250 -11.27 -17.04 8.56
CA SER A 250 -12.25 -17.22 9.63
C SER A 250 -11.84 -16.45 10.87
N ILE A 251 -12.83 -16.10 11.70
CA ILE A 251 -12.60 -15.46 13.00
C ILE A 251 -11.64 -16.35 13.81
N GLY A 252 -10.55 -15.77 14.30
CA GLY A 252 -9.49 -16.48 15.05
C GLY A 252 -8.32 -16.97 14.20
N GLN A 253 -8.34 -16.80 12.88
CA GLN A 253 -7.18 -17.03 12.01
C GLN A 253 -6.48 -15.72 11.66
N THR A 254 -5.17 -15.80 11.38
CA THR A 254 -4.39 -14.68 10.87
C THR A 254 -4.86 -14.35 9.45
N SER A 255 -5.32 -13.12 9.24
CA SER A 255 -5.66 -12.63 7.90
C SER A 255 -4.43 -12.66 6.99
N PRO A 256 -4.50 -13.25 5.79
CA PRO A 256 -3.47 -13.04 4.80
C PRO A 256 -3.40 -11.56 4.43
N PRO A 257 -2.20 -10.96 4.31
CA PRO A 257 -2.08 -9.63 3.77
C PRO A 257 -2.63 -9.58 2.32
N PRO A 258 -3.05 -8.41 1.83
CA PRO A 258 -3.42 -8.25 0.44
C PRO A 258 -2.22 -8.58 -0.47
N PHE A 259 -2.48 -9.30 -1.56
CA PHE A 259 -1.49 -9.68 -2.55
C PHE A 259 -1.70 -8.89 -3.85
N LEU A 260 -0.66 -8.21 -4.34
CA LEU A 260 -0.69 -7.56 -5.64
C LEU A 260 -0.62 -8.61 -6.75
N LEU A 261 -1.75 -8.91 -7.38
CA LEU A 261 -1.83 -9.91 -8.43
C LEU A 261 -1.19 -9.40 -9.73
N GLY A 262 -1.49 -8.17 -10.11
CA GLY A 262 -1.03 -7.60 -11.38
C GLY A 262 -1.35 -6.11 -11.45
N ALA A 263 -0.62 -5.40 -12.30
CA ALA A 263 -0.89 -4.01 -12.62
C ALA A 263 -0.34 -3.65 -14.00
N TYR A 264 -0.92 -2.65 -14.64
CA TYR A 264 -0.49 -2.21 -15.97
C TYR A 264 -0.92 -0.78 -16.27
N GLY A 265 -0.15 -0.10 -17.12
CA GLY A 265 -0.47 1.22 -17.63
C GLY A 265 -1.72 1.24 -18.52
N THR A 266 -2.57 2.22 -18.30
CA THR A 266 -3.80 2.42 -19.06
C THR A 266 -4.10 3.90 -19.31
N ASN A 267 -4.77 4.16 -20.43
CA ASN A 267 -5.39 5.44 -20.77
C ASN A 267 -6.90 5.48 -20.46
N SER A 268 -7.41 4.48 -19.71
CA SER A 268 -8.83 4.37 -19.40
C SER A 268 -9.77 4.27 -20.63
N LYS A 269 -9.31 3.82 -21.79
CA LYS A 269 -10.17 3.61 -22.97
C LYS A 269 -10.76 2.19 -23.09
N TYR A 270 -10.48 1.29 -22.14
CA TYR A 270 -11.06 -0.06 -22.11
C TYR A 270 -12.57 -0.06 -21.88
N THR A 271 -13.24 -1.12 -22.31
CA THR A 271 -14.70 -1.26 -22.24
C THR A 271 -15.16 -2.10 -21.05
N ALA A 272 -16.47 -2.08 -20.74
CA ALA A 272 -17.07 -2.97 -19.76
C ALA A 272 -16.92 -4.46 -20.14
N LEU A 273 -16.88 -4.78 -21.44
CA LEU A 273 -16.64 -6.14 -21.90
C LEU A 273 -15.21 -6.61 -21.62
N ASP A 274 -14.23 -5.70 -21.72
CA ASP A 274 -12.84 -5.99 -21.35
C ASP A 274 -12.73 -6.29 -19.86
N VAL A 275 -13.42 -5.51 -19.02
CA VAL A 275 -13.51 -5.76 -17.57
C VAL A 275 -14.11 -7.14 -17.29
N LEU A 276 -15.27 -7.47 -17.88
CA LEU A 276 -15.93 -8.76 -17.68
C LEU A 276 -15.03 -9.94 -18.08
N LYS A 277 -14.43 -9.88 -19.27
CA LYS A 277 -13.52 -10.92 -19.75
C LYS A 277 -12.33 -11.06 -18.81
N ARG A 278 -11.79 -9.96 -18.31
CA ARG A 278 -10.70 -9.97 -17.33
C ARG A 278 -11.13 -10.64 -16.03
N TRP A 279 -12.28 -10.30 -15.47
CA TRP A 279 -12.78 -10.91 -14.22
C TRP A 279 -12.99 -12.41 -14.33
N ILE A 280 -13.59 -12.89 -15.43
CA ILE A 280 -13.78 -14.34 -15.67
C ILE A 280 -12.43 -15.06 -15.71
N ASN A 281 -11.49 -14.54 -16.50
CA ASN A 281 -10.15 -15.14 -16.59
C ASN A 281 -9.39 -15.08 -15.23
N ILE A 282 -9.51 -14.00 -14.45
CA ILE A 282 -8.95 -13.95 -13.09
C ILE A 282 -9.59 -15.02 -12.21
N PHE A 283 -10.91 -15.18 -12.28
CA PHE A 283 -11.63 -16.21 -11.54
C PHE A 283 -11.11 -17.61 -11.91
N ASP A 284 -11.06 -17.95 -13.20
CA ASP A 284 -10.65 -19.27 -13.69
C ASP A 284 -9.20 -19.60 -13.32
N LEU A 285 -8.28 -18.64 -13.51
CA LEU A 285 -6.86 -18.82 -13.20
C LEU A 285 -6.60 -18.94 -11.70
N CYS A 286 -7.36 -18.23 -10.85
CA CYS A 286 -7.30 -18.42 -9.40
C CYS A 286 -7.93 -19.76 -8.97
N MET A 287 -9.05 -20.15 -9.58
CA MET A 287 -9.71 -21.44 -9.32
C MET A 287 -8.80 -22.61 -9.63
N ALA A 288 -8.02 -22.55 -10.73
CA ALA A 288 -7.00 -23.54 -11.07
C ALA A 288 -5.91 -23.69 -9.99
N GLN A 289 -5.71 -22.66 -9.17
CA GLN A 289 -4.78 -22.65 -8.03
C GLN A 289 -5.46 -23.01 -6.69
N ASN A 290 -6.68 -23.57 -6.73
CA ASN A 290 -7.53 -23.88 -5.58
C ASN A 290 -7.93 -22.64 -4.74
N LEU A 291 -7.97 -21.46 -5.35
CA LEU A 291 -8.45 -20.23 -4.72
C LEU A 291 -9.71 -19.73 -5.42
N ARG A 292 -10.85 -19.77 -4.72
CA ARG A 292 -12.11 -19.25 -5.25
C ARG A 292 -12.25 -17.76 -5.01
N ILE A 293 -12.37 -16.98 -6.09
CA ILE A 293 -12.75 -15.57 -6.01
C ILE A 293 -14.26 -15.49 -5.77
N LEU A 294 -14.67 -15.03 -4.58
CA LEU A 294 -16.08 -14.85 -4.25
C LEU A 294 -16.67 -13.58 -4.86
N GLY A 295 -15.85 -12.57 -5.08
CA GLY A 295 -16.32 -11.33 -5.66
C GLY A 295 -15.23 -10.37 -6.11
N PHE A 296 -15.68 -9.41 -6.92
CA PHE A 296 -14.89 -8.28 -7.40
C PHE A 296 -15.37 -7.00 -6.72
N SER A 297 -14.43 -6.19 -6.26
CA SER A 297 -14.68 -4.87 -5.68
C SER A 297 -13.99 -3.80 -6.50
N THR A 298 -14.70 -2.72 -6.83
CA THR A 298 -14.12 -1.60 -7.60
C THR A 298 -14.92 -0.32 -7.38
N ASP A 299 -14.37 0.80 -7.84
CA ASP A 299 -15.01 2.10 -7.79
C ASP A 299 -16.20 2.18 -8.76
N CYS A 300 -17.00 3.23 -8.60
CA CYS A 300 -18.21 3.50 -9.34
C CYS A 300 -17.96 4.15 -10.72
N ASP A 301 -16.87 3.79 -11.40
CA ASP A 301 -16.66 4.20 -12.80
C ASP A 301 -17.71 3.54 -13.70
N THR A 302 -18.21 4.27 -14.69
CA THR A 302 -19.26 3.80 -15.59
C THR A 302 -18.97 2.46 -16.28
N ARG A 303 -17.69 2.14 -16.58
CA ARG A 303 -17.28 0.89 -17.22
C ARG A 303 -17.37 -0.29 -16.25
N TYR A 304 -16.86 -0.10 -15.03
CA TYR A 304 -16.99 -1.08 -13.95
C TYR A 304 -18.45 -1.27 -13.56
N MET A 305 -19.21 -0.19 -13.40
CA MET A 305 -20.65 -0.23 -13.12
C MET A 305 -21.43 -1.04 -14.16
N LYS A 306 -21.11 -0.84 -15.44
CA LYS A 306 -21.73 -1.62 -16.51
C LYS A 306 -21.32 -3.09 -16.44
N ALA A 307 -20.04 -3.39 -16.19
CA ALA A 307 -19.57 -4.76 -16.01
C ALA A 307 -20.26 -5.46 -14.81
N MET A 308 -20.35 -4.80 -13.66
CA MET A 308 -21.08 -5.30 -12.48
C MET A 308 -22.55 -5.58 -12.78
N ARG A 309 -23.19 -4.64 -13.48
CA ARG A 309 -24.60 -4.77 -13.86
C ARG A 309 -24.80 -5.99 -14.76
N ASP A 310 -23.93 -6.12 -15.77
CA ASP A 310 -24.01 -7.17 -16.76
C ASP A 310 -23.66 -8.54 -16.13
N SER A 311 -22.69 -8.62 -15.19
CA SER A 311 -22.34 -9.84 -14.43
C SER A 311 -23.43 -10.31 -13.47
N MET A 312 -24.02 -9.39 -12.70
CA MET A 312 -25.05 -9.70 -11.70
C MET A 312 -26.44 -9.87 -12.33
N GLY A 313 -26.59 -9.52 -13.62
CA GLY A 313 -27.83 -9.60 -14.37
C GLY A 313 -28.84 -8.49 -14.07
N PHE A 314 -28.43 -7.41 -13.41
CA PHE A 314 -29.31 -6.32 -12.96
C PHE A 314 -29.82 -5.49 -14.15
N PHE A 315 -31.05 -5.75 -14.62
CA PHE A 315 -31.60 -5.14 -15.84
C PHE A 315 -30.68 -5.25 -17.07
N SER A 316 -29.83 -6.29 -17.10
CA SER A 316 -28.91 -6.54 -18.20
C SER A 316 -29.64 -7.21 -19.36
N LYS A 317 -29.38 -6.73 -20.57
CA LYS A 317 -29.74 -7.43 -21.83
C LYS A 317 -28.62 -8.34 -22.32
N PHE A 318 -27.44 -8.26 -21.70
CA PHE A 318 -26.28 -9.05 -22.05
C PHE A 318 -26.31 -10.36 -21.25
N GLU A 319 -26.31 -11.48 -21.94
CA GLU A 319 -26.21 -12.81 -21.34
C GLU A 319 -24.73 -13.15 -21.18
N THR A 320 -24.28 -13.28 -19.93
CA THR A 320 -22.89 -13.62 -19.61
C THR A 320 -22.63 -15.13 -19.68
N GLY A 321 -23.68 -15.96 -19.60
CA GLY A 321 -23.58 -17.41 -19.54
C GLY A 321 -22.98 -17.94 -18.23
N PHE A 322 -22.93 -17.12 -17.17
CA PHE A 322 -22.34 -17.47 -15.88
C PHE A 322 -23.08 -18.62 -15.20
N GLU A 323 -24.39 -18.74 -15.44
CA GLU A 323 -25.22 -19.85 -15.02
C GLU A 323 -24.79 -21.21 -15.61
N ASN A 324 -24.05 -21.21 -16.74
CA ASN A 324 -23.55 -22.42 -17.36
C ASN A 324 -22.13 -22.79 -16.89
N HIS A 325 -21.48 -21.93 -16.12
CA HIS A 325 -20.14 -22.21 -15.61
C HIS A 325 -20.21 -23.33 -14.54
N PRO A 326 -19.33 -24.35 -14.55
CA PRO A 326 -19.41 -25.48 -13.61
C PRO A 326 -19.31 -25.06 -12.14
N ASP A 327 -18.57 -23.99 -11.87
CA ASP A 327 -18.34 -23.44 -10.52
C ASP A 327 -19.31 -22.34 -10.11
N HIS A 328 -20.44 -22.14 -10.79
CA HIS A 328 -21.44 -21.17 -10.31
C HIS A 328 -22.01 -21.59 -8.94
N PHE A 329 -22.55 -20.63 -8.20
CA PHE A 329 -23.24 -20.89 -6.94
C PHE A 329 -24.64 -20.27 -6.97
N GLU A 330 -25.53 -20.85 -6.18
CA GLU A 330 -26.88 -20.35 -5.99
C GLU A 330 -26.95 -19.43 -4.76
N ILE A 331 -27.62 -18.30 -4.91
CA ILE A 331 -27.92 -17.35 -3.85
C ILE A 331 -29.38 -17.52 -3.45
N SER A 332 -29.60 -18.09 -2.28
CA SER A 332 -30.91 -18.16 -1.64
C SER A 332 -31.22 -16.83 -0.93
N MET A 333 -32.11 -16.02 -1.50
CA MET A 333 -32.61 -14.83 -0.82
C MET A 333 -33.58 -15.22 0.29
N LEU A 334 -33.31 -14.80 1.53
CA LEU A 334 -34.13 -15.13 2.70
C LEU A 334 -35.57 -14.58 2.61
N GLN A 335 -35.79 -13.52 1.83
CA GLN A 335 -37.08 -12.86 1.66
C GLN A 335 -37.23 -12.31 0.23
N ASN A 336 -38.45 -12.36 -0.31
CA ASN A 336 -38.82 -11.61 -1.51
C ASN A 336 -38.84 -10.12 -1.17
N THR A 337 -37.69 -9.46 -1.28
CA THR A 337 -37.61 -8.01 -1.19
C THR A 337 -37.88 -7.41 -2.56
N SER A 338 -38.89 -6.56 -2.66
CA SER A 338 -39.26 -5.88 -3.92
C SER A 338 -38.20 -4.88 -4.41
N TRP A 339 -37.24 -4.54 -3.56
CA TRP A 339 -36.23 -3.50 -3.78
C TRP A 339 -34.81 -4.03 -4.00
N PHE A 340 -34.58 -5.34 -3.85
CA PHE A 340 -33.28 -5.96 -4.11
C PHE A 340 -33.40 -6.93 -5.29
N PHE A 341 -32.51 -6.78 -6.27
CA PHE A 341 -32.48 -7.64 -7.43
C PHE A 341 -31.10 -8.25 -7.60
N LEU A 342 -31.05 -9.57 -7.66
CA LEU A 342 -29.87 -10.36 -7.99
C LEU A 342 -30.33 -11.65 -8.65
N LYS A 343 -29.71 -12.07 -9.77
CA LYS A 343 -30.02 -13.38 -10.35
C LYS A 343 -29.63 -14.50 -9.36
N PRO A 344 -30.39 -15.60 -9.25
CA PRO A 344 -30.09 -16.66 -8.28
C PRO A 344 -28.74 -17.33 -8.50
N HIS A 345 -28.35 -17.58 -9.75
CA HIS A 345 -27.08 -18.22 -10.09
C HIS A 345 -26.03 -17.15 -10.38
N GLN A 346 -24.92 -17.17 -9.64
CA GLN A 346 -23.80 -16.24 -9.77
C GLN A 346 -22.49 -17.02 -9.88
N LEU A 347 -21.53 -16.49 -10.65
CA LEU A 347 -20.16 -16.99 -10.62
C LEU A 347 -19.36 -16.35 -9.48
N PHE A 348 -19.59 -15.05 -9.28
CA PHE A 348 -19.02 -14.20 -8.24
C PHE A 348 -19.99 -13.04 -7.97
N VAL A 349 -19.89 -12.37 -6.81
CA VAL A 349 -20.62 -11.13 -6.54
C VAL A 349 -19.79 -9.90 -6.90
N CYS A 350 -20.43 -8.78 -7.19
CA CYS A 350 -19.74 -7.50 -7.33
C CYS A 350 -20.14 -6.55 -6.20
N LEU A 351 -19.14 -5.89 -5.61
CA LEU A 351 -19.33 -4.89 -4.56
C LEU A 351 -18.73 -3.57 -5.03
N GLN A 352 -19.41 -2.48 -4.72
CA GLN A 352 -18.84 -1.14 -4.89
C GLN A 352 -18.03 -0.79 -3.65
N ASP A 353 -17.03 0.06 -3.81
CA ASP A 353 -16.33 0.64 -2.67
C ASP A 353 -17.30 1.50 -1.82
N GLY A 354 -17.53 1.05 -0.59
CA GLY A 354 -18.37 1.72 0.40
C GLY A 354 -17.86 3.12 0.77
N VAL A 355 -16.56 3.36 0.77
CA VAL A 355 -15.96 4.68 1.06
C VAL A 355 -16.36 5.67 -0.03
N HIS A 356 -16.28 5.26 -1.30
CA HIS A 356 -16.71 6.07 -2.43
C HIS A 356 -18.22 6.30 -2.42
N LEU A 357 -19.03 5.32 -2.01
CA LEU A 357 -20.47 5.50 -1.84
C LEU A 357 -20.78 6.54 -0.75
N CYS A 358 -20.17 6.44 0.43
CA CYS A 358 -20.36 7.40 1.51
C CYS A 358 -19.98 8.83 1.10
N THR A 359 -18.83 8.99 0.44
CA THR A 359 -18.41 10.32 -0.04
C THR A 359 -19.34 10.88 -1.11
N LYS A 360 -19.90 10.04 -2.00
CA LYS A 360 -20.95 10.46 -2.95
C LYS A 360 -22.23 10.90 -2.24
N LEU A 361 -22.70 10.16 -1.24
CA LEU A 361 -23.88 10.53 -0.46
C LEU A 361 -23.66 11.87 0.28
N ARG A 362 -22.49 12.06 0.92
CA ARG A 362 -22.12 13.35 1.51
C ARG A 362 -22.12 14.46 0.46
N ASN A 363 -21.46 14.26 -0.67
CA ASN A 363 -21.35 15.29 -1.71
C ASN A 363 -22.71 15.67 -2.31
N ARG A 364 -23.67 14.74 -2.35
CA ARG A 364 -25.06 15.05 -2.73
C ARG A 364 -25.76 15.92 -1.68
N LEU A 365 -25.57 15.64 -0.39
CA LEU A 365 -26.12 16.47 0.71
C LEU A 365 -25.55 17.89 0.69
N LEU A 366 -24.27 18.04 0.32
CA LEU A 366 -23.58 19.34 0.26
C LEU A 366 -23.82 20.11 -1.06
N ALA A 367 -24.42 19.47 -2.06
CA ALA A 367 -24.60 20.08 -3.37
C ALA A 367 -25.81 21.03 -3.37
N ALA A 368 -25.56 22.32 -3.63
CA ALA A 368 -26.60 23.35 -3.60
C ALA A 368 -27.74 23.15 -4.63
N ASN A 369 -27.49 22.37 -5.69
CA ASN A 369 -28.43 22.09 -6.77
C ASN A 369 -29.11 20.71 -6.66
N VAL A 370 -28.88 19.96 -5.58
CA VAL A 370 -29.46 18.64 -5.38
C VAL A 370 -30.55 18.74 -4.32
N VAL A 371 -31.76 18.31 -4.69
CA VAL A 371 -32.88 18.18 -3.75
C VAL A 371 -32.93 16.71 -3.30
N LEU A 372 -32.83 16.48 -1.99
CA LEU A 372 -32.91 15.16 -1.39
C LEU A 372 -34.24 14.99 -0.67
N LEU A 373 -35.25 14.49 -1.38
CA LEU A 373 -36.56 14.21 -0.82
C LEU A 373 -36.54 12.85 -0.09
N MET A 374 -36.94 12.85 1.18
CA MET A 374 -37.09 11.66 2.03
C MET A 374 -38.53 11.65 2.57
N GLY A 375 -39.40 10.87 1.92
CA GLY A 375 -40.85 10.94 2.18
C GLY A 375 -41.41 12.31 1.75
N GLU A 376 -41.96 13.06 2.71
CA GLU A 376 -42.53 14.40 2.49
C GLU A 376 -41.57 15.54 2.91
N GLN A 377 -40.37 15.21 3.40
CA GLN A 377 -39.40 16.16 3.94
C GLN A 377 -38.11 16.18 3.13
N TYR A 378 -37.31 17.24 3.28
CA TYR A 378 -36.04 17.40 2.58
C TYR A 378 -34.85 17.20 3.51
N ALA A 379 -33.89 16.36 3.11
CA ALA A 379 -32.59 16.31 3.74
C ALA A 379 -31.74 17.50 3.27
N SER A 380 -31.14 18.24 4.20
CA SER A 380 -30.41 19.48 3.92
C SER A 380 -29.21 19.67 4.82
N VAL A 381 -28.11 20.16 4.25
CA VAL A 381 -26.93 20.60 5.00
C VAL A 381 -27.23 21.76 5.95
N SER A 382 -28.27 22.55 5.70
CA SER A 382 -28.65 23.69 6.56
C SER A 382 -28.86 23.28 8.02
N TYR A 383 -29.43 22.09 8.27
CA TYR A 383 -29.63 21.58 9.63
C TYR A 383 -28.31 21.22 10.32
N LEU A 384 -27.30 20.78 9.56
CA LEU A 384 -25.96 20.57 10.11
C LEU A 384 -25.26 21.89 10.42
N ILE A 385 -25.48 22.93 9.61
CA ILE A 385 -24.96 24.29 9.85
C ILE A 385 -25.64 24.89 11.09
N GLU A 386 -26.96 24.80 11.19
CA GLU A 386 -27.73 25.25 12.35
C GLU A 386 -27.24 24.57 13.64
N LEU A 387 -26.99 23.26 13.58
CA LEU A 387 -26.42 22.51 14.69
C LEU A 387 -25.03 23.03 15.07
N ILE A 388 -24.15 23.31 14.10
CA ILE A 388 -22.80 23.84 14.35
C ILE A 388 -22.85 25.25 14.98
N GLU A 389 -23.82 26.07 14.59
CA GLU A 389 -23.94 27.46 15.04
C GLU A 389 -24.64 27.59 16.40
N ASN A 390 -25.62 26.71 16.68
CA ASN A 390 -26.53 26.89 17.82
C ASN A 390 -26.40 25.82 18.92
N CYS A 391 -25.67 24.72 18.69
CA CYS A 391 -25.46 23.67 19.68
C CYS A 391 -24.01 23.62 20.19
N SER A 392 -23.81 23.00 21.35
CA SER A 392 -22.46 22.85 21.92
C SER A 392 -21.64 21.85 21.12
N LYS A 393 -20.45 22.27 20.67
CA LYS A 393 -19.48 21.41 19.98
C LYS A 393 -19.12 20.14 20.76
N ILE A 394 -19.21 20.17 22.08
CA ILE A 394 -18.93 19.00 22.93
C ILE A 394 -19.94 17.86 22.65
N ASP A 395 -21.18 18.21 22.29
CA ASP A 395 -22.26 17.23 22.09
C ASP A 395 -22.18 16.55 20.70
N HIS A 396 -21.75 17.30 19.68
CA HIS A 396 -21.79 16.84 18.28
C HIS A 396 -20.42 16.71 17.59
N GLY A 397 -19.37 17.37 18.10
CA GLY A 397 -18.00 17.27 17.59
C GLY A 397 -17.70 17.90 16.21
N LEU A 398 -18.72 18.38 15.51
CA LEU A 398 -18.58 19.00 14.17
C LEU A 398 -17.92 20.38 14.20
N VAL A 399 -17.23 20.68 13.10
CA VAL A 399 -16.79 22.04 12.74
C VAL A 399 -17.24 22.37 11.31
N ILE A 400 -17.27 23.66 10.96
CA ILE A 400 -17.74 24.12 9.64
C ILE A 400 -17.00 23.46 8.46
N SER A 401 -15.72 23.12 8.63
CA SER A 401 -14.93 22.44 7.61
C SER A 401 -15.44 21.03 7.30
N ASP A 402 -16.15 20.37 8.22
CA ASP A 402 -16.70 19.02 8.00
C ASP A 402 -17.86 19.04 6.98
N VAL A 403 -18.56 20.16 6.86
CA VAL A 403 -19.64 20.39 5.88
C VAL A 403 -19.20 21.24 4.68
N TYR A 404 -17.89 21.49 4.54
CA TYR A 404 -17.36 22.27 3.43
C TYR A 404 -17.22 21.40 2.16
N PRO A 405 -17.77 21.83 1.00
CA PRO A 405 -17.83 21.00 -0.21
C PRO A 405 -16.53 20.93 -1.02
N LYS A 406 -15.50 21.68 -0.64
CA LYS A 406 -14.24 21.77 -1.42
C LYS A 406 -13.47 20.45 -1.43
N ASP A 407 -13.44 19.75 -0.29
CA ASP A 407 -12.82 18.42 -0.20
C ASP A 407 -13.89 17.33 -0.37
N LYS A 408 -14.00 16.84 -1.60
CA LYS A 408 -14.98 15.83 -2.01
C LYS A 408 -14.56 14.40 -1.64
N GLN A 409 -13.30 14.18 -1.27
CA GLN A 409 -12.74 12.87 -0.94
C GLN A 409 -12.63 12.65 0.58
N ASN A 410 -13.05 13.63 1.39
CA ASN A 410 -12.97 13.56 2.84
C ASN A 410 -13.98 12.56 3.44
N PHE A 411 -13.55 11.30 3.53
CA PHE A 411 -14.31 10.25 4.19
C PHE A 411 -14.44 10.47 5.70
N ALA A 412 -13.43 11.05 6.36
CA ALA A 412 -13.48 11.32 7.79
C ALA A 412 -14.65 12.25 8.16
N SER A 413 -14.94 13.25 7.33
CA SER A 413 -16.11 14.10 7.51
C SER A 413 -17.42 13.35 7.28
N CYS A 414 -17.48 12.35 6.37
CA CYS A 414 -18.66 11.48 6.22
C CYS A 414 -18.96 10.73 7.52
N VAL A 415 -17.93 10.13 8.14
CA VAL A 415 -18.08 9.40 9.41
C VAL A 415 -18.53 10.32 10.54
N LYS A 416 -17.99 11.55 10.61
CA LYS A 416 -18.35 12.50 11.65
C LYS A 416 -19.79 13.00 11.55
N ILE A 417 -20.25 13.38 10.36
CA ILE A 417 -21.62 13.90 10.19
C ILE A 417 -22.68 12.82 10.46
N SER A 418 -22.34 11.54 10.24
CA SER A 418 -23.18 10.39 10.58
C SER A 418 -22.96 9.85 12.00
N SER A 419 -22.21 10.55 12.86
CA SER A 419 -21.93 10.06 14.21
C SER A 419 -23.17 10.12 15.11
N ASN A 420 -23.25 9.20 16.08
CA ASN A 420 -24.35 9.15 17.04
C ASN A 420 -24.57 10.48 17.80
N GLY A 421 -23.49 11.23 18.08
CA GLY A 421 -23.59 12.55 18.71
C GLY A 421 -24.36 13.54 17.84
N VAL A 422 -24.02 13.62 16.55
CA VAL A 422 -24.73 14.46 15.57
C VAL A 422 -26.18 14.03 15.42
N LEU A 423 -26.44 12.74 15.20
CA LEU A 423 -27.79 12.21 15.03
C LEU A 423 -28.70 12.50 16.25
N ASN A 424 -28.15 12.44 17.47
CA ASN A 424 -28.90 12.75 18.68
C ASN A 424 -29.19 14.24 18.89
N VAL A 425 -28.31 15.12 18.42
CA VAL A 425 -28.55 16.57 18.47
C VAL A 425 -29.52 16.99 17.37
N LEU A 426 -29.44 16.40 16.17
CA LEU A 426 -30.40 16.64 15.09
C LEU A 426 -31.84 16.37 15.53
N LYS A 427 -32.12 15.32 16.31
CA LYS A 427 -33.46 15.05 16.87
C LYS A 427 -34.11 16.22 17.62
N LYS A 428 -33.30 17.17 18.13
CA LYS A 428 -33.78 18.36 18.85
C LYS A 428 -34.09 19.54 17.92
N ILE A 429 -33.65 19.49 16.67
CA ILE A 429 -33.87 20.52 15.66
C ILE A 429 -35.16 20.21 14.89
N GLN A 430 -36.07 21.19 14.88
CA GLN A 430 -37.36 21.06 14.22
C GLN A 430 -37.19 20.79 12.71
N ASN A 431 -37.99 19.85 12.17
CA ASN A 431 -38.01 19.46 10.75
C ASN A 431 -36.70 18.84 10.20
N SER A 432 -35.77 18.43 11.07
CA SER A 432 -34.49 17.83 10.62
C SER A 432 -34.55 16.31 10.41
N GLU A 433 -35.71 15.68 10.60
CA GLU A 433 -35.90 14.22 10.59
C GLU A 433 -35.43 13.58 9.29
N ALA A 434 -35.75 14.16 8.13
CA ALA A 434 -35.23 13.70 6.84
C ALA A 434 -33.69 13.68 6.77
N THR A 435 -33.03 14.70 7.33
CA THR A 435 -31.56 14.78 7.36
C THR A 435 -30.98 13.73 8.30
N GLN A 436 -31.64 13.52 9.45
CA GLN A 436 -31.24 12.48 10.38
C GLN A 436 -31.34 11.08 9.75
N VAL A 437 -32.45 10.76 9.08
CA VAL A 437 -32.67 9.48 8.40
C VAL A 437 -31.69 9.29 7.25
N TYR A 438 -31.35 10.34 6.51
CA TYR A 438 -30.37 10.27 5.43
C TYR A 438 -28.95 9.96 5.92
N LEU A 439 -28.61 10.42 7.13
CA LEU A 439 -27.28 10.24 7.72
C LEU A 439 -27.12 8.95 8.53
N GLN A 440 -28.23 8.32 8.91
CA GLN A 440 -28.30 7.03 9.59
C GLN A 440 -28.13 5.88 8.61
#